data_AF-A0A7X8YVA6-F1
#
_entry.id   AF-A0A7X8YVA6-F1
#
_cell.length_a   1.000
_cell.length_b   1.000
_cell.length_c   1.000
_cell.angle_alpha   90.00
_cell.angle_beta   90.00
_cell.angle_gamma   90.00
#
_symmetry.space_group_name_H-M   'P 1'
#
loop_
_entity.id
_entity.type
_entity.pdbx_description
1 polymer ?
#
loop_
_entity_poly.entity_id
_entity_poly.type
_entity_poly.pdbx_seq_one_letter_code
_entity_poly.pdbx_strand_id
1 'polypeptide(L)'
;MRHGYGVAAALLSITVCSLLSFTAAADDYDPQKEIVIPYAEFNGQAVELVVDGNFKSVTLRVRIENFPPPNRSPELEYLKQEVLRFKKEKKVTLGNSGYELVYKGGYPSWEPMAISNPPAECLTFAEGSISDMTITAKGQKKRPAHYPYED
;
A
#
# COMPACT_ATOMS: atom_id res chain seq x y z
N MET A 1 55.95 -47.83 -14.59
CA MET A 1 56.11 -46.36 -14.73
C MET A 1 54.77 -45.71 -14.35
N ARG A 2 54.81 -44.72 -13.43
CA ARG A 2 53.80 -43.71 -13.04
C ARG A 2 52.43 -44.23 -12.53
N HIS A 3 52.06 -44.12 -11.24
CA HIS A 3 51.77 -42.96 -10.34
C HIS A 3 50.35 -42.37 -10.45
N GLY A 4 49.68 -42.24 -9.29
CA GLY A 4 48.59 -41.29 -8.99
C GLY A 4 47.27 -41.94 -8.55
N TYR A 5 47.07 -42.33 -7.27
CA TYR A 5 46.51 -41.52 -6.14
C TYR A 5 45.22 -40.76 -6.53
N GLY A 6 44.06 -41.14 -5.98
CA GLY A 6 43.48 -40.54 -4.76
C GLY A 6 42.53 -39.41 -5.18
N VAL A 7 41.28 -39.31 -4.74
CA VAL A 7 40.86 -38.89 -3.39
C VAL A 7 39.33 -39.02 -3.32
N ALA A 8 38.83 -39.44 -2.16
CA ALA A 8 37.43 -39.42 -1.78
C ALA A 8 36.89 -37.99 -1.62
N ALA A 9 35.66 -37.73 -2.04
CA ALA A 9 34.85 -36.65 -1.49
C ALA A 9 33.37 -36.99 -1.66
N ALA A 10 32.80 -37.56 -0.61
CA ALA A 10 31.39 -37.40 -0.32
C ALA A 10 31.12 -35.90 -0.12
N LEU A 11 30.12 -35.35 -0.78
CA LEU A 11 29.34 -34.23 -0.26
C LEU A 11 27.98 -34.21 -0.96
N LEU A 12 26.99 -34.67 -0.20
CA LEU A 12 25.58 -34.32 -0.31
C LEU A 12 25.41 -32.90 -0.87
N SER A 13 24.81 -32.78 -2.04
CA SER A 13 24.20 -31.52 -2.48
C SER A 13 22.71 -31.75 -2.62
N ILE A 14 22.05 -31.80 -1.46
CA ILE A 14 20.63 -31.49 -1.35
C ILE A 14 20.53 -30.00 -1.62
N THR A 15 20.11 -29.64 -2.83
CA THR A 15 19.58 -28.29 -3.10
C THR A 15 18.30 -28.43 -3.92
N VAL A 16 17.36 -29.18 -3.36
CA VAL A 16 15.93 -28.99 -3.63
C VAL A 16 15.48 -27.84 -2.72
N CYS A 17 14.61 -26.96 -3.24
CA CYS A 17 13.97 -25.81 -2.57
C CYS A 17 14.70 -24.45 -2.64
N SER A 18 14.77 -23.88 -3.84
CA SER A 18 14.83 -22.41 -4.00
C SER A 18 13.82 -21.90 -5.05
N LEU A 19 12.64 -22.52 -5.09
CA LEU A 19 11.41 -21.87 -5.56
C LEU A 19 10.53 -21.61 -4.35
N LEU A 20 10.99 -20.71 -3.48
CA LEU A 20 10.16 -20.13 -2.42
C LEU A 20 9.09 -19.27 -3.09
N SER A 21 7.90 -19.86 -3.23
CA SER A 21 6.61 -19.29 -2.84
C SER A 21 6.38 -17.81 -3.13
N PHE A 22 6.25 -17.43 -4.40
CA PHE A 22 5.46 -16.26 -4.78
C PHE A 22 4.06 -16.71 -5.23
N THR A 23 3.35 -17.41 -4.34
CA THR A 23 1.94 -17.75 -4.50
C THR A 23 1.32 -17.98 -3.12
N ALA A 24 1.44 -16.99 -2.25
CA ALA A 24 0.82 -17.01 -0.92
C ALA A 24 0.49 -15.59 -0.48
N ALA A 25 -0.50 -14.97 -1.14
CA ALA A 25 -1.17 -13.77 -0.62
C ALA A 25 -2.50 -13.42 -1.33
N ALA A 26 -3.10 -14.33 -2.12
CA ALA A 26 -4.33 -14.02 -2.85
C ALA A 26 -5.60 -14.69 -2.28
N ASP A 27 -5.45 -15.70 -1.40
CA ASP A 27 -6.59 -16.54 -0.97
C ASP A 27 -7.30 -16.09 0.33
N ASP A 28 -6.77 -15.11 1.07
CA ASP A 28 -7.35 -14.64 2.35
C ASP A 28 -7.92 -13.22 2.29
N TYR A 29 -8.15 -12.67 1.10
CA TYR A 29 -8.76 -11.35 0.95
C TYR A 29 -10.28 -11.44 1.06
N ASP A 30 -10.83 -10.95 2.17
CA ASP A 30 -12.27 -10.84 2.39
C ASP A 30 -12.72 -9.38 2.20
N PRO A 31 -13.44 -9.06 1.09
CA PRO A 31 -13.91 -7.70 0.83
C PRO A 31 -14.93 -7.21 1.87
N GLN A 32 -15.54 -8.10 2.67
CA GLN A 32 -16.43 -7.69 3.75
C GLN A 32 -15.70 -7.02 4.92
N LYS A 33 -14.37 -7.11 4.97
CA LYS A 33 -13.54 -6.44 5.98
C LYS A 33 -13.02 -5.08 5.52
N GLU A 34 -13.40 -4.62 4.33
CA GLU A 34 -13.14 -3.25 3.90
C GLU A 34 -14.25 -2.30 4.38
N ILE A 35 -13.83 -1.18 4.97
CA ILE A 35 -14.71 -0.05 5.25
C ILE A 35 -14.33 1.08 4.31
N VAL A 36 -15.22 1.41 3.39
CA VAL A 36 -15.03 2.49 2.41
C VAL A 36 -15.72 3.75 2.90
N ILE A 37 -14.95 4.83 3.09
CA ILE A 37 -15.44 6.10 3.64
C ILE A 37 -15.27 7.17 2.56
N PRO A 38 -16.37 7.82 2.13
CA PRO A 38 -16.30 8.96 1.22
C PRO A 38 -15.50 10.09 1.87
N TYR A 39 -14.45 10.54 1.19
CA TYR A 39 -13.56 11.56 1.72
C TYR A 39 -13.72 12.89 0.99
N ALA A 40 -13.57 12.88 -0.33
CA ALA A 40 -13.62 14.07 -1.18
C ALA A 40 -14.04 13.70 -2.61
N GLU A 41 -14.06 14.69 -3.49
CA GLU A 41 -14.23 14.50 -4.93
C GLU A 41 -13.10 15.24 -5.66
N PHE A 42 -12.54 14.61 -6.71
CA PHE A 42 -11.51 15.19 -7.57
C PHE A 42 -11.82 14.83 -9.03
N ASN A 43 -11.88 15.82 -9.92
CA ASN A 43 -12.23 15.63 -11.34
C ASN A 43 -13.53 14.82 -11.57
N GLY A 44 -14.54 14.97 -10.72
CA GLY A 44 -15.80 14.21 -10.81
C GLY A 44 -15.69 12.77 -10.34
N GLN A 45 -14.54 12.36 -9.78
CA GLN A 45 -14.30 11.04 -9.23
C GLN A 45 -14.27 11.09 -7.71
N ALA A 46 -14.92 10.10 -7.08
CA ALA A 46 -14.90 9.97 -5.63
C ALA A 46 -13.48 9.61 -5.14
N VAL A 47 -13.01 10.40 -4.17
CA VAL A 47 -11.84 10.09 -3.38
C VAL A 47 -12.32 9.35 -2.14
N GLU A 48 -11.85 8.12 -1.98
CA GLU A 48 -12.28 7.22 -0.93
C GLU A 48 -11.12 6.97 0.03
N LEU A 49 -11.42 6.93 1.33
CA LEU A 49 -10.53 6.37 2.34
C LEU A 49 -11.02 4.96 2.69
N VAL A 50 -10.19 3.96 2.44
CA VAL A 50 -10.50 2.56 2.67
C VAL A 50 -9.73 2.08 3.89
N VAL A 51 -10.41 1.50 4.86
CA VAL A 51 -9.78 0.77 5.97
C VAL A 51 -9.88 -0.70 5.67
N ASP A 52 -8.74 -1.37 5.44
CA ASP A 52 -8.70 -2.79 5.13
C ASP A 52 -8.40 -3.60 6.39
N GLY A 53 -9.39 -4.34 6.88
CA GLY A 53 -9.26 -5.21 8.04
C GLY A 53 -8.41 -6.47 7.81
N ASN A 54 -8.19 -6.89 6.57
CA ASN A 54 -7.33 -8.03 6.23
C ASN A 54 -5.85 -7.65 6.40
N PHE A 55 -5.45 -6.51 5.84
CA PHE A 55 -4.05 -6.06 5.86
C PHE A 55 -3.74 -5.08 6.99
N LYS A 56 -4.75 -4.65 7.76
CA LYS A 56 -4.62 -3.59 8.78
C LYS A 56 -3.96 -2.35 8.21
N SER A 57 -4.40 -1.95 7.03
CA SER A 57 -3.92 -0.78 6.30
C SER A 57 -5.04 0.22 6.11
N VAL A 58 -4.65 1.46 5.81
CA VAL A 58 -5.57 2.49 5.34
C VAL A 58 -5.10 2.88 3.95
N THR A 59 -6.01 3.04 3.01
CA THR A 59 -5.68 3.43 1.64
C THR A 59 -6.52 4.61 1.22
N LEU A 60 -5.88 5.69 0.78
CA LEU A 60 -6.54 6.77 0.07
C LEU A 60 -6.50 6.45 -1.42
N ARG A 61 -7.67 6.37 -2.07
CA ARG A 61 -7.74 6.00 -3.49
C ARG A 61 -8.65 6.93 -4.30
N VAL A 62 -8.29 7.13 -5.56
CA VAL A 62 -9.13 7.75 -6.58
C VAL A 62 -9.30 6.76 -7.71
N ARG A 63 -10.54 6.52 -8.13
CA ARG A 63 -10.85 5.64 -9.26
C ARG A 63 -10.28 6.25 -10.54
N ILE A 64 -9.73 5.44 -11.43
CA ILE A 64 -9.19 5.86 -12.72
C ILE A 64 -9.91 5.12 -13.85
N GLU A 65 -9.94 5.75 -15.02
CA GLU A 65 -10.61 5.18 -16.20
C GLU A 65 -9.68 4.31 -17.03
N ASN A 66 -8.37 4.61 -17.03
CA ASN A 66 -7.37 3.94 -17.86
C ASN A 66 -6.31 3.27 -16.97
N PHE A 67 -6.07 1.97 -17.19
CA PHE A 67 -5.06 1.19 -16.47
C PHE A 67 -4.07 0.52 -17.47
N PRO A 68 -2.75 0.55 -17.22
CA PRO A 68 -2.08 1.27 -16.14
C PRO A 68 -2.20 2.79 -16.32
N PRO A 69 -2.28 3.56 -15.22
CA PRO A 69 -2.33 5.01 -15.32
C PRO A 69 -1.03 5.55 -15.93
N PRO A 70 -1.09 6.71 -16.62
CA PRO A 70 0.12 7.38 -17.09
C PRO A 70 1.03 7.70 -15.91
N ASN A 71 2.34 7.62 -16.14
CA ASN A 71 3.33 7.98 -15.14
C ASN A 71 3.16 9.47 -14.79
N ARG A 72 2.75 9.78 -13.55
CA ARG A 72 2.26 11.11 -13.08
C ARG A 72 0.83 11.47 -13.53
N SER A 73 -0.13 10.60 -13.25
CA SER A 73 -1.55 10.93 -13.36
C SER A 73 -1.92 12.11 -12.41
N PRO A 74 -2.86 12.99 -12.80
CA PRO A 74 -3.31 14.07 -11.92
C PRO A 74 -3.93 13.55 -10.62
N GLU A 75 -4.54 12.36 -10.65
CA GLU A 75 -5.08 11.67 -9.48
C GLU A 75 -3.96 11.31 -8.49
N LEU A 76 -2.85 10.77 -8.99
CA LEU A 76 -1.69 10.47 -8.16
C LEU A 76 -1.08 11.75 -7.56
N GLU A 77 -0.97 12.84 -8.33
CA GLU A 77 -0.49 14.12 -7.79
C GLU A 77 -1.45 14.72 -6.76
N TYR A 78 -2.76 14.57 -6.95
CA TYR A 78 -3.76 14.98 -5.96
C TYR A 78 -3.62 14.19 -4.65
N LEU A 79 -3.59 12.85 -4.72
CA LEU A 79 -3.37 11.98 -3.56
C LEU A 79 -2.09 12.36 -2.81
N LYS A 80 -1.06 12.75 -3.56
CA LYS A 80 0.18 13.22 -2.97
C LYS A 80 0.03 14.50 -2.16
N GLN A 81 -0.70 15.49 -2.69
CA GLN A 81 -0.94 16.74 -1.96
C GLN A 81 -1.76 16.50 -0.70
N GLU A 82 -2.70 15.57 -0.73
CA GLU A 82 -3.52 15.23 0.43
C GLU A 82 -2.70 14.63 1.58
N VAL A 83 -1.70 13.80 1.29
CA VAL A 83 -0.79 13.31 2.32
C VAL A 83 0.08 14.41 2.92
N LEU A 84 0.53 15.36 2.10
CA LEU A 84 1.23 16.54 2.61
C LEU A 84 0.35 17.34 3.57
N ARG A 85 -0.94 17.49 3.22
CA ARG A 85 -1.92 18.11 4.09
C ARG A 85 -2.10 17.34 5.40
N PHE A 86 -2.25 16.02 5.34
CA PHE A 86 -2.36 15.16 6.52
C PHE A 86 -1.13 15.24 7.43
N LYS A 87 0.07 15.33 6.86
CA LYS A 87 1.33 15.53 7.61
C LYS A 87 1.30 16.86 8.38
N LYS A 88 0.76 17.92 7.79
CA LYS A 88 0.65 19.25 8.40
C LYS A 88 -0.45 19.34 9.46
N GLU A 89 -1.65 18.85 9.13
CA GLU A 89 -2.84 19.00 9.98
C GLU A 89 -2.90 17.96 11.10
N LYS A 90 -2.24 16.81 10.94
CA LYS A 90 -2.22 15.63 11.85
C LYS A 90 -3.57 14.98 12.13
N LYS A 91 -4.66 15.74 12.06
CA LYS A 91 -6.03 15.31 12.27
C LYS A 91 -6.93 16.00 11.25
N VAL A 92 -7.72 15.22 10.51
CA VAL A 92 -8.57 15.70 9.42
C VAL A 92 -9.94 15.06 9.49
N THR A 93 -11.01 15.86 9.41
CA THR A 93 -12.38 15.35 9.29
C THR A 93 -12.63 14.84 7.87
N LEU A 94 -13.21 13.65 7.75
CA LEU A 94 -13.43 12.97 6.48
C LEU A 94 -14.81 13.31 5.91
N GLY A 95 -14.85 14.36 5.09
CA GLY A 95 -16.08 14.84 4.47
C GLY A 95 -17.21 15.05 5.48
N ASN A 96 -18.41 14.58 5.15
CA ASN A 96 -19.60 14.62 6.01
C ASN A 96 -19.86 13.31 6.76
N SER A 97 -18.90 12.38 6.75
CA SER A 97 -19.08 11.03 7.33
C SER A 97 -19.05 11.00 8.86
N GLY A 98 -18.58 12.09 9.48
CA GLY A 98 -18.31 12.18 10.92
C GLY A 98 -17.00 11.51 11.34
N TYR A 99 -16.33 10.76 10.46
CA TYR A 99 -15.05 10.14 10.76
C TYR A 99 -13.91 11.17 10.79
N GLU A 100 -12.89 10.88 11.60
CA GLU A 100 -11.68 11.68 11.68
C GLU A 100 -10.46 10.81 11.37
N LEU A 101 -9.59 11.26 10.47
CA LEU A 101 -8.30 10.65 10.19
C LEU A 101 -7.21 11.30 11.04
N VAL A 102 -6.54 10.50 11.86
CA VAL A 102 -5.35 10.87 12.63
C VAL A 102 -4.13 10.24 11.98
N TYR A 103 -3.27 11.09 11.39
CA TYR A 103 -2.04 10.65 10.77
C TYR A 103 -0.86 10.70 11.74
N LYS A 104 -0.23 9.55 11.98
CA LYS A 104 0.89 9.41 12.93
C LYS A 104 2.27 9.61 12.30
N GLY A 105 2.33 9.97 11.01
CA GLY A 105 3.57 10.16 10.26
C GLY A 105 4.04 8.90 9.52
N GLY A 106 5.26 8.96 8.98
CA GLY A 106 5.85 7.94 8.12
C GLY A 106 5.70 8.25 6.62
N TYR A 107 5.92 7.23 5.80
CA TYR A 107 5.90 7.32 4.34
C TYR A 107 4.95 6.26 3.75
N PRO A 108 3.71 6.64 3.36
CA PRO A 108 2.81 5.71 2.66
C PRO A 108 3.37 5.24 1.31
N SER A 109 2.99 4.06 0.86
CA SER A 109 3.38 3.51 -0.45
C SER A 109 2.40 3.91 -1.54
N TRP A 110 2.88 4.04 -2.78
CA TRP A 110 2.06 4.45 -3.92
C TRP A 110 2.11 3.36 -4.96
N GLU A 111 0.97 2.76 -5.22
CA GLU A 111 0.85 1.66 -6.15
C GLU A 111 -0.51 1.76 -6.81
N PRO A 112 -0.59 1.78 -8.15
CA PRO A 112 -1.89 1.71 -8.81
C PRO A 112 -2.47 0.32 -8.57
N MET A 113 -3.71 0.24 -8.08
CA MET A 113 -4.39 -1.03 -7.84
C MET A 113 -5.21 -1.42 -9.06
N ALA A 114 -4.76 -2.46 -9.76
CA ALA A 114 -5.48 -3.07 -10.88
C ALA A 114 -6.72 -3.87 -10.44
N ILE A 115 -6.70 -4.37 -9.20
CA ILE A 115 -7.67 -5.33 -8.66
C ILE A 115 -8.96 -4.63 -8.19
N SER A 116 -8.95 -3.31 -8.00
CA SER A 116 -10.19 -2.57 -7.77
C SER A 116 -10.99 -2.49 -9.07
N ASN A 117 -12.32 -2.61 -8.99
CA ASN A 117 -13.20 -2.42 -10.14
C ASN A 117 -14.15 -1.23 -9.86
N PRO A 118 -13.94 -0.06 -10.50
CA PRO A 118 -12.90 0.26 -11.49
C PRO A 118 -11.49 0.37 -10.87
N PRO A 119 -10.41 0.30 -11.69
CA PRO A 119 -9.04 0.46 -11.21
C PRO A 119 -8.85 1.80 -10.49
N ALA A 120 -7.85 1.90 -9.62
CA ALA A 120 -7.64 3.09 -8.80
C ALA A 120 -6.17 3.44 -8.62
N GLU A 121 -5.86 4.74 -8.64
CA GLU A 121 -4.62 5.26 -8.07
C GLU A 121 -4.74 5.23 -6.55
N CYS A 122 -3.73 4.67 -5.89
CA CYS A 122 -3.81 4.39 -4.47
C CYS A 122 -2.55 4.85 -3.73
N LEU A 123 -2.80 5.38 -2.54
CA LEU A 123 -1.80 5.69 -1.56
C LEU A 123 -2.12 4.92 -0.28
N THR A 124 -1.27 3.97 0.05
CA THR A 124 -1.50 3.01 1.13
C THR A 124 -0.58 3.29 2.32
N PHE A 125 -1.19 3.49 3.48
CA PHE A 125 -0.52 3.57 4.76
C PHE A 125 -0.21 2.15 5.27
N ALA A 126 0.98 1.98 5.83
CA ALA A 126 1.48 0.68 6.27
C ALA A 126 0.70 0.10 7.45
N GLU A 127 0.17 0.96 8.33
CA GLU A 127 -0.64 0.57 9.47
C GLU A 127 -1.91 1.43 9.50
N GLY A 128 -3.02 0.77 9.84
CA GLY A 128 -4.36 1.31 9.81
C GLY A 128 -5.24 0.69 10.89
N SER A 129 -6.03 1.51 11.57
CA SER A 129 -7.04 1.03 12.52
C SER A 129 -8.22 1.99 12.61
N ILE A 130 -9.39 1.48 12.98
CA ILE A 130 -10.59 2.26 13.21
C ILE A 130 -11.14 1.97 14.62
N SER A 131 -11.47 3.02 15.38
CA SER A 131 -12.15 2.94 16.68
C SER A 131 -12.95 4.22 16.90
N ASP A 132 -14.20 4.12 17.34
CA ASP A 132 -15.04 5.26 17.74
C ASP A 132 -15.01 6.42 16.72
N MET A 133 -15.21 6.10 15.44
CA MET A 133 -15.16 7.04 14.31
C MET A 133 -13.79 7.72 14.07
N THR A 134 -12.76 7.31 14.79
CA THR A 134 -11.37 7.73 14.56
C THR A 134 -10.63 6.67 13.77
N ILE A 135 -10.06 7.08 12.65
CA ILE A 135 -9.17 6.28 11.82
C ILE A 135 -7.76 6.72 12.11
N THR A 136 -6.92 5.80 12.56
CA THR A 136 -5.49 6.06 12.72
C THR A 136 -4.74 5.45 11.56
N ALA A 137 -3.90 6.26 10.91
CA ALA A 137 -3.06 5.82 9.80
C ALA A 137 -1.59 6.16 10.07
N LYS A 138 -0.70 5.27 9.62
CA LYS A 138 0.75 5.47 9.74
C LYS A 138 1.46 4.86 8.53
N GLY A 139 2.35 5.65 7.94
CA GLY A 139 3.18 5.22 6.82
C GLY A 139 4.34 4.33 7.27
N GLN A 140 5.14 3.87 6.31
CA GLN A 140 6.36 3.12 6.59
C GLN A 140 7.37 3.99 7.35
N LYS A 141 8.19 3.38 8.22
CA LYS A 141 9.24 4.10 8.96
C LYS A 141 10.38 4.56 8.06
N LYS A 142 10.73 3.75 7.06
CA LYS A 142 11.85 4.01 6.15
C LYS A 142 11.33 4.79 4.95
N ARG A 143 11.96 5.93 4.65
CA ARG A 143 11.68 6.69 3.44
C ARG A 143 12.05 5.85 2.20
N PRO A 144 11.12 5.63 1.25
CA PRO A 144 11.46 5.05 -0.04
C PRO A 144 12.50 5.91 -0.77
N ALA A 145 13.42 5.30 -1.52
CA ALA A 145 14.55 6.01 -2.15
C ALA A 145 14.11 7.15 -3.09
N HIS A 146 12.93 7.02 -3.70
CA HIS A 146 12.35 8.01 -4.61
C HIS A 146 11.09 8.67 -4.05
N TYR A 147 11.00 8.81 -2.72
CA TYR A 147 9.86 9.49 -2.11
C TYR A 147 9.95 11.00 -2.35
N PRO A 148 8.98 11.61 -3.04
CA PRO A 148 9.13 12.95 -3.61
C PRO A 148 8.72 14.07 -2.65
N TYR A 149 8.51 13.76 -1.38
CA TYR A 149 8.50 14.81 -0.35
C TYR A 149 9.81 14.76 0.41
N GLU A 150 10.36 15.94 0.65
CA GLU A 150 11.40 16.13 1.65
C GLU A 150 10.75 16.27 3.03
N ASP A 151 11.55 16.01 4.08
CA ASP A 151 11.07 16.01 5.46
C ASP A 151 10.73 17.42 5.97
#